data_AF-A0A6C0P6R1-F1
#
_entry.id   AF-A0A6C0P6R1-F1
#
_cell.length_a   1.000
_cell.length_b   1.000
_cell.length_c   1.000
_cell.angle_alpha   90.00
_cell.angle_beta   90.00
_cell.angle_gamma   90.00
#
_symmetry.space_group_name_H-M   'P 1'
#
loop_
_entity.id
_entity.type
_entity.pdbx_description
1 polymer ?
#
loop_
_entity_poly.entity_id
_entity_poly.type
_entity_poly.pdbx_seq_one_letter_code
_entity_poly.pdbx_strand_id
1 'polypeptide(L)'
;MYLPKINRLWSAFIHHDSSKAGDAAVSITNTTKLRSVDGPSYMVEFERIGRRYHLYHFACDRQDELRELNAAYGAAHPRTAFGVSDDETAAIVTAALVAFMERQYEAIQTSVDCSHGLDQAMAYIRDIRLEQWRPPAGIHSIT
;
A
#
# COMPACT_ATOMS: atom_id res chain seq x y z
N MET A 1 12.92 6.80 -12.17
CA MET A 1 11.60 7.45 -12.20
C MET A 1 10.49 6.39 -12.31
N TYR A 2 10.34 5.55 -11.26
CA TYR A 2 9.51 4.33 -11.31
C TYR A 2 8.07 4.56 -10.81
N LEU A 3 7.88 5.31 -9.73
CA LEU A 3 6.56 5.55 -9.13
C LEU A 3 5.58 6.33 -10.03
N PRO A 4 5.99 7.38 -10.79
CA PRO A 4 5.06 8.04 -11.73
C PRO A 4 4.53 7.10 -12.81
N LYS A 5 5.39 6.19 -13.31
CA LYS A 5 4.97 5.16 -14.28
C LYS A 5 3.99 4.19 -13.65
N ILE A 6 4.26 3.71 -12.43
CA ILE A 6 3.34 2.84 -11.69
C ILE A 6 1.98 3.49 -11.48
N ASN A 7 1.94 4.73 -11.00
CA ASN A 7 0.67 5.42 -10.75
C ASN A 7 -0.14 5.61 -12.03
N ARG A 8 0.53 5.89 -13.16
CA ARG A 8 -0.15 5.95 -14.47
C ARG A 8 -0.75 4.61 -14.88
N LEU A 9 -0.01 3.51 -14.69
CA LEU A 9 -0.50 2.17 -15.01
C LEU A 9 -1.63 1.74 -14.07
N TRP A 10 -1.50 2.04 -12.78
CA TRP A 10 -2.51 1.78 -11.76
C TRP A 10 -3.82 2.51 -12.08
N SER A 11 -3.75 3.82 -12.37
CA SER A 11 -4.92 4.60 -12.75
C SER A 11 -5.61 4.01 -13.99
N ALA A 12 -4.84 3.63 -15.03
CA ALA A 12 -5.42 2.98 -16.20
C ALA A 12 -6.07 1.62 -15.87
N PHE A 13 -5.43 0.84 -14.98
CA PHE A 13 -5.91 -0.47 -14.55
C PHE A 13 -7.25 -0.37 -13.80
N ILE A 14 -7.33 0.49 -12.78
CA ILE A 14 -8.52 0.60 -11.93
C ILE A 14 -9.72 1.19 -12.69
N HIS A 15 -9.49 2.12 -13.62
CA HIS A 15 -10.55 2.67 -14.47
C HIS A 15 -11.09 1.67 -15.50
N HIS A 16 -10.26 0.73 -15.96
CA HIS A 16 -10.67 -0.30 -16.91
C HIS A 16 -11.44 -1.44 -16.22
N ASP A 17 -10.93 -1.94 -15.10
CA ASP A 17 -11.46 -3.15 -14.47
C ASP A 17 -12.57 -2.89 -13.45
N SER A 18 -12.79 -1.63 -13.05
CA SER A 18 -13.79 -1.30 -12.02
C SER A 18 -14.45 0.05 -12.24
N SER A 19 -15.54 0.06 -13.00
CA SER A 19 -16.39 1.25 -13.20
C SER A 19 -16.94 1.83 -11.89
N LYS A 20 -17.03 1.01 -10.82
CA LYS A 20 -17.43 1.42 -9.46
C LYS A 20 -16.29 1.98 -8.60
N ALA A 21 -15.02 1.85 -9.00
CA ALA A 21 -13.87 2.22 -8.16
C ALA A 21 -13.23 3.56 -8.52
N GLY A 22 -13.84 4.36 -9.40
CA GLY A 22 -13.33 5.70 -9.75
C GLY A 22 -13.09 6.58 -8.52
N ASP A 23 -13.92 6.43 -7.48
CA ASP A 23 -13.80 7.16 -6.21
C ASP A 23 -12.72 6.60 -5.26
N ALA A 24 -12.21 5.39 -5.54
CA ALA A 24 -11.21 4.68 -4.76
C ALA A 24 -9.76 4.95 -5.23
N ALA A 25 -9.54 6.01 -6.02
CA ALA A 25 -8.22 6.37 -6.50
C ALA A 25 -7.27 6.66 -5.32
N VAL A 26 -6.22 5.85 -5.24
CA VAL A 26 -5.07 6.00 -4.33
C VAL A 26 -3.82 6.31 -5.14
N SER A 27 -2.86 6.99 -4.51
CA SER A 27 -1.53 7.18 -5.10
C SER A 27 -0.53 6.23 -4.46
N ILE A 28 0.13 5.38 -5.24
CA ILE A 28 1.20 4.50 -4.77
C ILE A 28 2.45 5.35 -4.53
N THR A 29 2.93 5.39 -3.29
CA THR A 29 4.05 6.23 -2.86
C THR A 29 5.31 5.43 -2.56
N ASN A 30 5.20 4.11 -2.36
CA ASN A 30 6.35 3.21 -2.23
C ASN A 30 5.94 1.76 -2.54
N THR A 31 6.90 0.93 -2.95
CA THR A 31 6.74 -0.51 -3.09
C THR A 31 8.03 -1.21 -2.68
N THR A 32 7.94 -2.36 -2.01
CA THR A 32 9.10 -3.08 -1.48
C THR A 32 8.90 -4.59 -1.54
N LYS A 33 9.88 -5.33 -2.08
CA LYS A 33 9.91 -6.79 -2.01
C LYS A 33 10.28 -7.25 -0.59
N LEU A 34 9.60 -8.26 -0.08
CA LEU A 34 9.89 -8.89 1.21
C LEU A 34 10.64 -10.19 0.94
N ARG A 35 11.96 -10.16 1.11
CA ARG A 35 12.84 -11.31 0.82
C ARG A 35 12.80 -12.32 1.96
N SER A 36 13.21 -13.56 1.66
CA SER A 36 13.28 -14.66 2.62
C SER A 36 11.90 -15.18 3.06
N VAL A 37 10.83 -14.83 2.32
CA VAL A 37 9.49 -15.40 2.42
C VAL A 37 9.29 -16.36 1.25
N ASP A 38 8.54 -17.45 1.47
CA ASP A 38 8.21 -18.41 0.42
C ASP A 38 7.28 -17.77 -0.62
N GLY A 39 7.84 -17.44 -1.79
CA GLY A 39 7.10 -16.84 -2.91
C GLY A 39 7.09 -15.31 -2.96
N PRO A 40 6.41 -14.72 -3.97
CA PRO A 40 6.41 -13.28 -4.21
C PRO A 40 5.65 -12.53 -3.11
N SER A 41 6.37 -12.00 -2.13
CA SER A 41 5.82 -11.19 -1.04
C SER A 41 6.28 -9.75 -1.15
N TYR A 42 5.38 -8.80 -0.89
CA TYR A 42 5.67 -7.37 -1.06
C TYR A 42 4.83 -6.49 -0.14
N MET A 43 5.28 -5.26 0.01
CA MET A 43 4.54 -4.16 0.62
C MET A 43 4.29 -3.09 -0.44
N VAL A 44 3.06 -2.57 -0.50
CA VAL A 44 2.72 -1.35 -1.24
C VAL A 44 2.29 -0.27 -0.24
N GLU A 45 2.94 0.88 -0.31
CA GLU A 45 2.54 2.09 0.40
C GLU A 45 1.70 2.93 -0.56
N PHE A 46 0.55 3.39 -0.09
CA PHE A 46 -0.28 4.32 -0.84
C PHE A 46 -0.86 5.42 0.04
N GLU A 47 -1.17 6.55 -0.59
CA GLU A 47 -1.77 7.70 0.04
C GLU A 47 -3.19 7.94 -0.48
N ARG A 48 -4.07 8.34 0.43
CA ARG A 48 -5.39 8.88 0.14
C ARG A 48 -5.75 9.99 1.13
N ILE A 49 -6.09 11.17 0.59
CA ILE A 49 -6.56 12.34 1.37
C ILE A 49 -5.59 12.63 2.54
N GLY A 50 -4.29 12.67 2.25
CA GLY A 50 -3.23 12.95 3.23
C GLY A 50 -2.96 11.84 4.26
N ARG A 51 -3.63 10.69 4.16
CA ARG A 51 -3.38 9.50 5.00
C ARG A 51 -2.63 8.45 4.20
N ARG A 52 -1.64 7.82 4.84
CA ARG A 52 -0.78 6.81 4.22
C ARG A 52 -1.07 5.44 4.80
N TYR A 53 -1.00 4.41 3.98
CA TYR A 53 -1.30 3.03 4.34
C TYR A 53 -0.25 2.09 3.78
N HIS A 54 0.04 1.01 4.49
CA HIS A 54 0.80 -0.13 3.98
C HIS A 54 -0.16 -1.30 3.79
N LEU A 55 -0.19 -1.85 2.58
CA LEU A 55 -0.76 -3.16 2.32
C LEU A 55 0.39 -4.14 2.12
N TYR A 56 0.43 -5.17 2.96
CA TYR A 56 1.34 -6.29 2.85
C TYR A 56 0.63 -7.46 2.20
N HIS A 57 1.26 -8.03 1.18
CA HIS A 57 0.83 -9.27 0.54
C HIS A 57 1.86 -10.36 0.77
N PHE A 58 1.38 -11.57 1.09
CA PHE A 58 2.21 -12.71 1.44
C PHE A 58 1.81 -13.94 0.62
N ALA A 59 2.79 -14.58 0.00
CA ALA A 59 2.57 -15.85 -0.69
C ALA A 59 2.45 -17.06 0.26
N CYS A 60 2.87 -16.94 1.53
CA CYS A 60 2.95 -18.04 2.49
C CYS A 60 1.67 -18.32 3.32
N ASP A 61 0.50 -18.30 2.67
CA ASP A 61 -0.83 -18.52 3.31
C ASP A 61 -1.18 -17.55 4.47
N ARG A 62 -0.42 -16.46 4.64
CA ARG A 62 -0.77 -15.37 5.56
C ARG A 62 -1.75 -14.43 4.86
N GLN A 63 -2.82 -14.05 5.56
CA GLN A 63 -3.76 -13.06 5.05
C GLN A 63 -3.05 -11.72 4.82
N ASP A 64 -3.47 -11.01 3.78
CA ASP A 64 -2.99 -9.65 3.51
C ASP A 64 -3.20 -8.76 4.74
N GLU A 65 -2.19 -7.97 5.08
CA GLU A 65 -2.25 -7.06 6.22
C GLU A 65 -2.30 -5.61 5.76
N LEU A 66 -3.39 -4.92 6.10
CA LEU A 66 -3.57 -3.51 5.84
C LEU A 66 -3.37 -2.70 7.13
N ARG A 67 -2.43 -1.76 7.11
CA ARG A 67 -2.09 -0.91 8.27
C ARG A 67 -2.06 0.55 7.88
N GLU A 68 -2.47 1.42 8.80
CA GLU A 68 -2.27 2.86 8.63
C GLU A 68 -0.85 3.26 9.04
N LEU A 69 -0.15 3.99 8.18
CA LEU A 69 1.19 4.50 8.46
C LEU A 69 1.10 5.76 9.32
N ASN A 70 0.91 5.55 10.62
CA ASN A 70 0.97 6.55 11.67
C ASN A 70 1.73 5.97 12.89
N ALA A 71 1.82 6.74 13.98
CA ALA A 71 2.53 6.31 15.19
C ALA A 71 1.93 5.04 15.84
N ALA A 72 0.63 4.82 15.74
CA ALA A 72 -0.03 3.64 16.29
C ALA A 72 0.18 2.38 15.43
N TYR A 73 0.37 2.57 14.12
CA TYR A 73 0.61 1.50 13.15
C TYR A 73 -0.39 0.32 13.22
N GLY A 74 -1.63 0.68 13.54
CA GLY A 74 -2.73 -0.26 13.73
C GLY A 74 -3.25 -0.82 12.42
N ALA A 75 -3.98 -1.94 12.53
CA ALA A 75 -4.76 -2.48 11.42
C ALA A 75 -5.76 -1.43 10.92
N ALA A 76 -5.84 -1.28 9.60
CA ALA A 76 -6.74 -0.35 8.95
C ALA A 76 -7.83 -1.11 8.20
N HIS A 77 -9.04 -0.55 8.22
CA HIS A 77 -10.17 -1.13 7.50
C HIS A 77 -10.10 -0.75 6.01
N PRO A 78 -10.25 -1.70 5.06
CA PRO A 78 -10.19 -1.41 3.62
C PRO A 78 -11.12 -0.27 3.17
N ARG A 79 -12.38 -0.25 3.64
CA ARG A 79 -13.32 0.86 3.39
C ARG A 79 -12.74 2.24 3.71
N THR A 80 -12.06 2.38 4.85
CA THR A 80 -11.44 3.65 5.26
C THR A 80 -10.21 3.96 4.43
N ALA A 81 -9.36 2.96 4.16
CA ALA A 81 -8.13 3.15 3.41
C ALA A 81 -8.37 3.56 1.94
N PHE A 82 -9.37 2.95 1.31
CA PHE A 82 -9.76 3.25 -0.08
C PHE A 82 -10.87 4.32 -0.16
N GLY A 83 -11.48 4.69 0.97
CA GLY A 83 -12.56 5.68 1.06
C GLY A 83 -13.80 5.31 0.25
N VAL A 84 -14.27 4.07 0.41
CA VAL A 84 -15.45 3.52 -0.26
C VAL A 84 -16.58 3.20 0.74
N SER A 85 -17.82 3.18 0.26
CA SER A 85 -19.03 3.07 1.08
C SER A 85 -19.22 1.71 1.74
N ASP A 86 -18.78 0.64 1.11
CA ASP A 86 -19.17 -0.73 1.43
C ASP A 86 -18.00 -1.72 1.31
N ASP A 87 -18.13 -2.85 1.99
CA ASP A 87 -17.08 -3.88 2.10
C ASP A 87 -16.86 -4.62 0.77
N GLU A 88 -17.91 -4.81 -0.02
CA GLU A 88 -17.83 -5.46 -1.33
C GLU A 88 -16.91 -4.65 -2.27
N THR A 89 -17.17 -3.36 -2.39
CA THR A 89 -16.34 -2.46 -3.19
C THR A 89 -14.92 -2.39 -2.63
N ALA A 90 -14.75 -2.36 -1.30
CA ALA A 90 -13.42 -2.35 -0.69
C ALA A 90 -12.63 -3.63 -1.00
N ALA A 91 -13.29 -4.79 -0.98
CA ALA A 91 -12.69 -6.08 -1.34
C ALA A 91 -12.28 -6.11 -2.82
N ILE A 92 -13.15 -5.63 -3.73
CA ILE A 92 -12.83 -5.51 -5.16
C ILE A 92 -11.59 -4.65 -5.39
N VAL A 93 -11.52 -3.48 -4.75
CA VAL A 93 -10.37 -2.56 -4.89
C VAL A 93 -9.10 -3.17 -4.30
N THR A 94 -9.19 -3.84 -3.15
CA THR A 94 -8.05 -4.54 -2.53
C THR A 94 -7.52 -5.62 -3.46
N ALA A 95 -8.41 -6.48 -3.99
CA ALA A 95 -8.05 -7.54 -4.92
C ALA A 95 -7.45 -6.99 -6.24
N ALA A 96 -7.99 -5.87 -6.74
CA ALA A 96 -7.45 -5.20 -7.92
C ALA A 96 -6.03 -4.66 -7.67
N LEU A 97 -5.77 -4.07 -6.49
CA LEU A 97 -4.44 -3.59 -6.12
C LEU A 97 -3.45 -4.75 -5.99
N VAL A 98 -3.84 -5.85 -5.35
CA VAL A 98 -3.01 -7.06 -5.24
C VAL A 98 -2.69 -7.61 -6.63
N ALA A 99 -3.70 -7.84 -7.48
CA ALA A 99 -3.50 -8.34 -8.84
C ALA A 99 -2.63 -7.41 -9.69
N PHE A 100 -2.78 -6.10 -9.55
CA PHE A 100 -1.91 -5.13 -10.19
C PHE A 100 -0.46 -5.27 -9.71
N MET A 101 -0.25 -5.33 -8.40
CA MET A 101 1.08 -5.39 -7.80
C MET A 101 1.81 -6.71 -8.10
N GLU A 102 1.11 -7.83 -8.14
CA GLU A 102 1.65 -9.12 -8.61
C GLU A 102 2.20 -9.02 -10.03
N ARG A 103 1.44 -8.41 -10.95
CA ARG A 103 1.90 -8.18 -12.34
C ARG A 103 3.11 -7.24 -12.41
N GLN A 104 3.27 -6.36 -11.43
CA GLN A 104 4.39 -5.41 -11.34
C GLN A 104 5.53 -5.91 -10.43
N TYR A 105 5.45 -7.12 -9.87
CA TYR A 105 6.37 -7.58 -8.84
C TYR A 105 7.84 -7.47 -9.29
N GLU A 106 8.16 -7.93 -10.51
CA GLU A 106 9.52 -7.85 -11.01
C GLU A 106 10.03 -6.43 -11.23
N ALA A 107 9.13 -5.46 -11.40
CA ALA A 107 9.50 -4.06 -11.52
C ALA A 107 9.80 -3.38 -10.16
N ILE A 108 9.46 -4.01 -9.02
CA ILE A 108 9.77 -3.46 -7.68
C ILE A 108 11.29 -3.45 -7.46
N GLN A 109 11.83 -2.26 -7.26
CA GLN A 109 13.28 -2.03 -7.20
C GLN A 109 13.86 -2.08 -5.79
N THR A 110 13.04 -1.90 -4.75
CA THR A 110 13.49 -1.95 -3.36
C THR A 110 13.16 -3.30 -2.74
N SER A 111 13.98 -3.73 -1.78
CA SER A 111 13.74 -4.97 -1.04
C SER A 111 14.19 -4.84 0.40
N VAL A 112 13.49 -5.52 1.30
CA VAL A 112 13.83 -5.66 2.71
C VAL A 112 14.01 -7.14 3.02
N ASP A 113 15.08 -7.47 3.71
CA ASP A 113 15.33 -8.83 4.19
C ASP A 113 14.49 -9.12 5.43
N CYS A 114 13.73 -10.22 5.38
CA CYS A 114 12.89 -10.68 6.48
C CYS A 114 13.48 -11.92 7.18
N SER A 115 14.74 -12.27 6.93
CA SER A 115 15.43 -13.44 7.54
C SER A 115 15.45 -13.43 9.07
N HIS A 116 15.36 -12.26 9.70
CA HIS A 116 15.30 -12.08 11.15
C HIS A 116 13.86 -11.98 11.71
N GLY A 117 12.85 -12.13 10.86
CA GLY A 117 11.45 -12.09 11.24
C GLY A 117 10.67 -10.99 10.52
N LEU A 118 9.48 -11.35 10.04
CA LEU A 118 8.62 -10.43 9.28
C LEU A 118 8.16 -9.24 10.13
N ASP A 119 7.76 -9.45 11.37
CA ASP A 119 7.29 -8.37 12.24
C ASP A 119 8.40 -7.33 12.52
N GLN A 120 9.66 -7.79 12.65
CA GLN A 120 10.82 -6.91 12.79
C GLN A 120 11.06 -6.10 11.50
N ALA A 121 10.97 -6.74 10.33
CA ALA A 121 11.08 -6.07 9.04
C ALA A 121 9.97 -5.03 8.85
N MET A 122 8.73 -5.33 9.24
CA MET A 122 7.60 -4.40 9.19
C MET A 122 7.81 -3.19 10.11
N ALA A 123 8.28 -3.40 11.35
CA ALA A 123 8.61 -2.32 12.27
C ALA A 123 9.74 -1.42 11.72
N TYR A 124 10.80 -2.02 11.16
CA TYR A 124 11.89 -1.29 10.51
C TYR A 124 11.40 -0.43 9.34
N ILE A 125 10.56 -1.00 8.46
CA ILE A 125 9.94 -0.26 7.36
C ILE A 125 9.12 0.91 7.92
N ARG A 126 8.24 0.67 8.90
CA ARG A 126 7.42 1.72 9.53
C ARG A 126 8.30 2.88 10.01
N ASP A 127 9.34 2.60 10.78
CA ASP A 127 10.17 3.62 11.44
C ASP A 127 10.84 4.52 10.40
N ILE A 128 11.46 3.93 9.37
CA ILE A 128 12.04 4.68 8.25
C ILE A 128 11.00 5.54 7.54
N ARG A 129 9.81 5.00 7.29
CA ARG A 129 8.76 5.71 6.54
C ARG A 129 8.08 6.82 7.34
N LEU A 130 8.09 6.73 8.66
CA LEU A 130 7.68 7.81 9.56
C LEU A 130 8.75 8.91 9.62
N GLU A 131 10.03 8.56 9.75
CA GLU A 131 11.14 9.52 9.80
C GLU A 131 11.32 10.31 8.50
N GLN A 132 11.13 9.66 7.35
CA GLN A 132 11.24 10.28 6.03
C GLN A 132 10.03 11.15 5.67
N TRP A 133 8.95 11.09 6.45
CA TRP A 133 7.73 11.82 6.11
C TRP A 133 7.87 13.31 6.39
N ARG A 134 7.54 14.11 5.39
CA ARG A 134 7.24 15.52 5.57
C ARG A 134 5.81 15.75 5.13
N PRO A 135 4.91 16.22 6.02
CA PRO A 135 3.57 16.59 5.58
C PRO A 135 3.69 17.69 4.52
N PRO A 136 2.83 17.69 3.48
CA PRO A 136 2.80 18.78 2.52
C PRO A 136 2.59 20.10 3.26
N ALA A 137 3.41 21.11 2.93
CA ALA A 137 3.32 22.43 3.54
C ALA A 137 1.95 23.05 3.20
N GLY A 138 0.99 22.95 4.12
CA GLY A 138 -0.34 23.51 3.91
C GLY A 138 -1.49 22.74 4.56
N ILE A 139 -1.42 22.48 5.87
CA ILE A 139 -2.61 22.53 6.72
C ILE A 139 -2.18 23.30 7.97
N HIS A 140 -2.25 24.63 7.88
CA HIS A 140 -2.28 25.44 9.09
C HIS A 140 -3.58 25.08 9.81
N SER A 141 -3.45 24.46 10.99
CA SER A 141 -4.53 24.44 11.97
C SER A 141 -4.96 25.89 12.21
N ILE A 142 -6.14 26.23 11.73
CA ILE A 142 -6.86 27.39 12.22
C ILE A 142 -7.37 26.97 13.60
N THR A 143 -6.65 27.41 14.64
CA THR A 143 -7.14 27.48 16.02
C THR A 143 -6.78 28.85 16.55
#